data_AF-A0A932QIK3-F1
#
_entry.id   AF-A0A932QIK3-F1
#
_cell.length_a   1.000
_cell.length_b   1.000
_cell.length_c   1.000
_cell.angle_alpha   90.00
_cell.angle_beta   90.00
_cell.angle_gamma   90.00
#
_symmetry.space_group_name_H-M   'P 1'
#
loop_
_entity.id
_entity.type
_entity.pdbx_description
1 polymer ?
#
loop_
_entity_poly.entity_id
_entity_poly.type
_entity_poly.pdbx_seq_one_letter_code
_entity_poly.pdbx_strand_id
1 'polypeptide(L)'
;MKQSPNKGFRLAAHLQGLPEDIFATAEDLFRSTKCVEFVPLRGKKHPGIMIILDRKFSLWFFREDDHFTYDGFEIGDYSEWPERQQLVFDKIK
;
A
#
# COMPACT_ATOMS: atom_id res chain seq x y z
N MET A 1 -18.78 -11.89 16.06
CA MET A 1 -17.47 -12.55 16.16
C MET A 1 -16.46 -11.71 15.37
N LYS A 2 -15.53 -11.00 16.03
CA LYS A 2 -14.49 -10.24 15.31
C LYS A 2 -13.43 -11.23 14.84
N GLN A 3 -13.48 -11.63 13.57
CA GLN A 3 -12.36 -12.35 12.98
C GLN A 3 -11.22 -11.36 12.75
N SER A 4 -10.02 -11.73 13.16
CA SER A 4 -8.81 -11.01 12.75
C SER A 4 -8.77 -10.99 11.22
N PRO A 5 -8.62 -9.81 10.58
CA PRO A 5 -8.53 -9.71 9.13
C PRO A 5 -7.52 -10.71 8.54
N ASN A 6 -6.41 -10.96 9.25
CA ASN A 6 -5.34 -11.86 8.81
C ASN A 6 -5.83 -13.30 8.58
N LYS A 7 -6.75 -13.82 9.41
CA LYS A 7 -7.29 -15.17 9.19
C LYS A 7 -8.18 -15.23 7.95
N GLY A 8 -8.96 -14.17 7.71
CA GLY A 8 -9.79 -14.06 6.51
C GLY A 8 -8.95 -13.94 5.24
N PHE A 9 -7.88 -13.14 5.27
CA PHE A 9 -6.98 -12.97 4.13
C PHE A 9 -6.18 -14.24 3.82
N ARG A 10 -5.66 -14.96 4.82
CA ARG A 10 -4.99 -16.25 4.61
C ARG A 10 -5.93 -17.29 4.01
N LEU A 11 -7.17 -17.36 4.50
CA LEU A 11 -8.19 -18.22 3.92
C LEU A 11 -8.50 -17.82 2.47
N ALA A 12 -8.65 -16.53 2.18
CA ALA A 12 -8.89 -16.05 0.83
C ALA A 12 -7.72 -16.38 -0.12
N ALA A 13 -6.47 -16.19 0.31
CA ALA A 13 -5.29 -16.55 -0.45
C ALA A 13 -5.25 -18.06 -0.75
N HIS A 14 -5.52 -18.89 0.27
CA HIS A 14 -5.61 -20.34 0.11
C HIS A 14 -6.71 -20.75 -0.89
N LEU A 15 -7.90 -20.13 -0.81
CA LEU A 15 -9.01 -20.40 -1.73
C LEU A 15 -8.72 -19.95 -3.17
N GLN A 16 -7.86 -18.96 -3.36
CA GLN A 16 -7.41 -18.48 -4.67
C GLN A 16 -6.18 -19.24 -5.20
N GLY A 17 -5.68 -20.25 -4.46
CA GLY A 17 -4.48 -21.00 -4.84
C GLY A 17 -3.19 -20.18 -4.77
N LEU A 18 -3.19 -19.06 -4.04
CA LEU A 18 -1.99 -18.25 -3.86
C LEU A 18 -1.03 -18.97 -2.90
N PRO A 19 0.26 -19.06 -3.25
CA PRO A 19 1.29 -19.56 -2.36
C PRO A 19 1.32 -18.80 -1.03
N GLU A 20 1.34 -19.54 0.09
CA GLU A 20 1.29 -18.96 1.45
C GLU A 20 2.51 -18.09 1.78
N ASP A 21 3.66 -18.41 1.18
CA ASP A 21 4.92 -17.66 1.28
C ASP A 21 4.81 -16.25 0.68
N ILE A 22 4.09 -16.08 -0.43
CA ILE A 22 3.84 -14.75 -1.03
C ILE A 22 3.02 -13.89 -0.07
N PHE A 23 1.98 -14.46 0.54
CA PHE A 23 1.17 -13.75 1.52
C PHE A 23 1.99 -13.38 2.78
N ALA A 24 2.77 -14.33 3.31
CA ALA A 24 3.63 -14.08 4.46
C ALA A 24 4.65 -12.96 4.17
N THR A 25 5.27 -12.99 2.98
CA THR A 25 6.22 -11.96 2.55
C THR A 25 5.58 -10.58 2.46
N ALA A 26 4.37 -10.50 1.88
CA ALA A 26 3.62 -9.25 1.82
C ALA A 26 3.23 -8.76 3.23
N GLU A 27 2.76 -9.66 4.10
CA GLU A 27 2.42 -9.34 5.49
C GLU A 27 3.65 -8.78 6.25
N ASP A 28 4.82 -9.38 6.06
CA ASP A 28 6.07 -8.93 6.69
C ASP A 28 6.54 -7.57 6.14
N LEU A 29 6.37 -7.30 4.84
CA LEU A 29 6.63 -5.98 4.27
C LEU A 29 5.78 -4.91 4.97
N PHE A 30 4.47 -5.11 5.08
CA PHE A 30 3.58 -4.14 5.73
C PHE A 30 3.84 -4.03 7.24
N ARG A 31 4.14 -5.14 7.92
CA ARG A 31 4.45 -5.17 9.35
C ARG A 31 5.76 -4.45 9.69
N SER A 32 6.74 -4.53 8.80
CA SER A 32 8.06 -3.92 9.00
C SER A 32 8.12 -2.44 8.59
N THR A 33 7.10 -1.96 7.87
CA THR A 33 6.99 -0.57 7.43
C THR A 33 6.85 0.39 8.62
N LYS A 34 7.68 1.44 8.67
CA LYS A 34 7.68 2.43 9.77
C LYS A 34 7.02 3.76 9.39
N CYS A 35 7.04 4.09 8.11
CA CYS A 35 6.53 5.33 7.55
C CYS A 35 5.68 5.04 6.31
N VAL A 36 4.46 5.57 6.29
CA VAL A 36 3.60 5.56 5.10
C VAL A 36 3.33 7.00 4.70
N GLU A 37 3.60 7.31 3.44
CA GLU A 37 3.37 8.64 2.86
C GLU A 37 2.32 8.53 1.76
N PHE A 38 1.32 9.40 1.81
CA PHE A 38 0.29 9.51 0.78
C PHE A 38 0.59 10.71 -0.10
N VAL A 39 0.64 10.47 -1.40
CA VAL A 39 0.93 11.47 -2.41
C VAL A 39 -0.24 11.55 -3.39
N PRO A 40 -0.98 12.67 -3.43
CA PRO A 40 -2.01 12.85 -4.43
C PRO A 40 -1.38 13.04 -5.81
N LEU A 41 -1.78 12.22 -6.78
CA LEU A 41 -1.42 12.38 -8.18
C LEU A 41 -2.47 13.29 -8.82
N ARG A 42 -2.14 14.56 -9.09
CA ARG A 42 -3.10 15.58 -9.58
C ARG A 42 -3.10 15.75 -11.11
N GLY A 43 -2.72 14.72 -11.85
CA GLY A 43 -2.67 14.78 -13.32
C GLY A 43 -4.05 14.92 -13.96
N LYS A 44 -4.18 15.73 -15.02
CA LYS A 44 -5.44 15.90 -15.76
C LYS A 44 -5.97 14.61 -16.41
N LYS A 45 -5.09 13.65 -16.71
CA LYS A 45 -5.44 12.40 -17.40
C LYS A 45 -5.59 11.20 -16.45
N HIS A 46 -4.84 11.17 -15.36
CA HIS A 46 -4.81 10.05 -14.41
C HIS A 46 -4.69 10.60 -12.99
N PRO A 47 -5.79 11.16 -12.42
CA PRO A 47 -5.83 11.50 -11.02
C PRO A 47 -5.70 10.22 -10.19
N GLY A 48 -4.99 10.29 -9.07
CA GLY A 48 -4.67 9.09 -8.31
C GLY A 48 -4.09 9.38 -6.94
N ILE A 49 -3.68 8.31 -6.27
CA ILE A 49 -2.95 8.35 -5.01
C ILE A 49 -1.79 7.37 -5.14
N MET A 50 -0.60 7.83 -4.81
CA MET A 50 0.55 6.97 -4.60
C MET A 50 0.78 6.80 -3.10
N ILE A 51 0.97 5.56 -2.67
CA ILE A 51 1.31 5.21 -1.29
C ILE A 51 2.77 4.81 -1.27
N ILE A 52 3.60 5.54 -0.52
CA ILE A 52 5.03 5.24 -0.38
C ILE A 52 5.28 4.62 1.00
N LEU A 53 5.96 3.48 1.02
CA LEU A 53 6.42 2.79 2.23
C LEU A 53 7.92 3.07 2.42
N ASP A 54 8.29 3.60 3.59
CA ASP A 54 9.67 3.85 4.02
C ASP A 54 10.57 4.57 3.00
N ARG A 55 9.97 5.37 2.11
CA ARG A 55 10.65 6.07 1.01
C ARG A 55 11.38 5.17 0.01
N LYS A 56 11.03 3.89 -0.03
CA LYS A 56 11.74 2.88 -0.84
C LYS A 56 10.83 2.12 -1.81
N PHE A 57 9.54 2.10 -1.52
CA PHE A 57 8.56 1.31 -2.26
C PHE A 57 7.30 2.14 -2.46
N SER A 58 6.77 2.17 -3.67
CA SER A 58 5.53 2.88 -3.99
C SER A 58 4.47 1.94 -4.54
N LEU A 59 3.22 2.21 -4.19
CA LEU A 59 2.01 1.59 -4.73
C LEU A 59 1.20 2.67 -5.43
N TRP A 60 0.75 2.38 -6.64
CA TRP A 60 0.08 3.34 -7.50
C TRP A 60 -1.38 2.98 -7.63
N PHE A 61 -2.24 3.95 -7.37
CA PHE A 61 -3.68 3.82 -7.52
C PHE A 61 -4.22 4.96 -8.36
N PHE A 62 -4.86 4.64 -9.48
CA PHE A 62 -5.52 5.64 -10.31
C PHE A 62 -7.03 5.62 -10.09
N ARG A 63 -7.63 6.80 -10.14
CA ARG A 63 -9.06 6.95 -9.99
C ARG A 63 -9.75 6.62 -11.30
N GLU A 64 -10.68 5.69 -11.24
CA GLU A 64 -11.63 5.35 -12.29
C GLU A 64 -13.02 5.61 -11.71
N ASP A 65 -13.72 6.62 -12.26
CA ASP A 65 -15.03 7.09 -11.79
C ASP A 65 -15.10 7.41 -10.28
N ASP A 66 -15.64 6.49 -9.47
CA ASP A 66 -15.88 6.60 -8.03
C ASP A 66 -14.94 5.76 -7.16
N HIS A 67 -14.03 5.00 -7.77
CA HIS A 67 -13.10 4.12 -7.08
C HIS A 67 -11.65 4.32 -7.53
N PHE A 68 -10.73 3.70 -6.79
CA PHE A 68 -9.30 3.69 -7.09
C PHE A 68 -8.89 2.27 -7.45
N THR A 69 -8.28 2.11 -8.62
CA THR A 69 -7.78 0.85 -9.14
C THR A 69 -6.26 0.78 -8.95
N TYR A 70 -5.77 -0.36 -8.49
CA TYR A 70 -4.36 -0.62 -8.36
C TYR A 70 -3.71 -0.75 -9.75
N ASP A 71 -2.70 0.07 -10.02
CA ASP A 71 -2.00 0.11 -11.31
C ASP A 71 -0.65 -0.58 -11.27
N GLY A 72 0.03 -0.56 -10.13
CA GLY A 72 1.32 -1.21 -9.99
C GLY A 72 2.14 -0.74 -8.80
N PHE A 73 3.40 -1.16 -8.80
CA PHE A 73 4.37 -0.80 -7.77
C PHE A 73 5.73 -0.49 -8.37
N GLU A 74 6.53 0.29 -7.65
CA GLU A 74 7.90 0.60 -8.02
C GLU A 74 8.80 0.61 -6.77
N ILE A 75 10.05 0.16 -6.92
CA ILE A 75 11.10 0.27 -5.90
C ILE A 75 12.05 1.38 -6.33
N GLY A 76 12.26 2.38 -5.48
CA GLY A 76 13.09 3.54 -5.78
C GLY A 76 13.31 4.44 -4.58
N ASP A 77 14.17 5.45 -4.72
CA ASP A 77 14.38 6.46 -3.66
C ASP A 77 13.33 7.57 -3.79
N TYR A 78 12.46 7.65 -2.79
CA TYR A 78 11.46 8.69 -2.67
C TYR A 78 11.81 9.60 -1.49
N SER A 79 13.01 10.15 -1.41
CA SER A 79 13.35 11.12 -0.35
C SER A 79 12.92 12.56 -0.67
N GLU A 80 12.78 12.93 -1.94
CA GLU A 80 12.67 14.34 -2.38
C GLU A 80 11.32 14.74 -3.02
N TRP A 81 10.24 13.95 -2.89
CA TRP A 81 8.96 14.35 -3.49
C TRP A 81 8.31 15.54 -2.76
N PRO A 82 7.81 16.54 -3.52
CA PRO A 82 7.45 17.86 -2.99
C PRO A 82 6.11 17.94 -2.24
N GLU A 83 5.12 17.08 -2.50
CA GLU A 83 3.79 17.16 -1.88
C GLU A 83 3.40 15.83 -1.22
N ARG A 84 3.45 15.74 0.11
CA ARG A 84 3.19 14.50 0.85
C ARG A 84 2.40 14.73 2.13
N GLN A 85 1.50 13.80 2.42
CA GLN A 85 0.95 13.63 3.76
C GLN A 85 1.63 12.43 4.42
N GLN A 86 2.39 12.67 5.48
CA GLN A 86 3.15 11.63 6.18
C GLN A 86 2.38 11.09 7.38
N LEU A 87 2.22 9.77 7.46
CA LEU A 87 1.80 9.06 8.67
C LEU A 87 2.99 8.28 9.22
N VAL A 88 3.41 8.63 10.43
CA VAL A 88 4.48 7.94 11.17
C VAL A 88 3.83 7.12 12.27
N PHE A 89 3.93 5.80 12.18
CA PHE A 89 3.22 4.88 13.09
C PHE A 89 3.71 5.00 14.53
N ASP A 90 4.98 5.33 14.76
CA ASP A 90 5.55 5.54 16.10
C ASP A 90 4.89 6.69 16.88
N LYS A 91 4.11 7.55 16.22
CA LYS A 91 3.45 8.71 16.82
C LYS A 91 1.93 8.57 16.94
N ILE A 92 1.35 7.47 16.44
CA ILE A 92 -0.09 7.20 16.53
C ILE A 92 -0.31 6.38 17.81
N LYS A 93 -0.66 7.08 18.90
CA LYS A 93 -1.06 6.46 20.18
C LYS A 93 -2.49 5.94 20.13
#